data_AF-A0A2G5X2E1-F1
#
_entry.id   AF-A0A2G5X2E1-F1
#
_cell.length_a   1.000
_cell.length_b   1.000
_cell.length_c   1.000
_cell.angle_alpha   90.00
_cell.angle_beta   90.00
_cell.angle_gamma   90.00
#
_symmetry.space_group_name_H-M   'P 1'
#
loop_
_entity.id
_entity.type
_entity.pdbx_description
1 polymer ?
#
loop_
_entity_poly.entity_id
_entity_poly.type
_entity_poly.pdbx_seq_one_letter_code
_entity_poly.pdbx_strand_id
1 'polypeptide(L)'
;MIVDINGRKCTCGSNGCIQAYSSIHVITTDVIGSLKQEEKSILLDRIDVIESIQFDDICRAVNDIDPLCFDIMERAAHYTGIGLSNLMNILQPELIILNGPAYRITVLFYDVVKKIAVNRSKILSPDIEVLFSRGL
;
A
#
# COMPACT_ATOMS: atom_id res chain seq x y z
N MET A 1 14.50 -0.72 -1.82
CA MET A 1 14.58 0.72 -1.47
C MET A 1 14.18 0.91 -0.02
N ILE A 2 14.94 1.71 0.73
CA ILE A 2 14.61 2.11 2.10
C ILE A 2 13.70 3.35 2.06
N VAL A 3 12.59 3.30 2.79
CA VAL A 3 11.61 4.39 2.90
C VAL A 3 11.48 4.93 4.33
N ASP A 4 12.10 4.25 5.30
CA ASP A 4 12.12 4.64 6.70
C ASP A 4 13.44 4.18 7.36
N ILE A 5 14.30 5.12 7.74
CA ILE A 5 15.62 4.79 8.31
C ILE A 5 15.53 4.11 9.68
N ASN A 6 14.44 4.32 10.41
CA ASN A 6 14.17 3.70 11.71
C ASN A 6 13.11 2.60 11.60
N GLY A 7 12.96 2.05 10.38
CA GLY A 7 11.82 1.25 10.00
C GLY A 7 11.85 -0.21 10.44
N ARG A 8 10.77 -0.93 10.09
CA ARG A 8 10.56 -2.35 10.39
C ARG A 8 11.67 -3.22 9.81
N LYS A 9 11.95 -4.35 10.48
CA LYS A 9 12.84 -5.39 9.95
C LYS A 9 12.24 -5.98 8.66
N CYS A 10 13.07 -6.09 7.64
CA CYS A 10 12.71 -6.68 6.37
C CYS A 10 13.26 -8.10 6.23
N THR A 11 12.58 -8.95 5.46
CA THR A 11 13.02 -10.31 5.12
C THR A 11 14.36 -10.35 4.37
N CYS A 12 14.74 -9.27 3.70
CA CYS A 12 16.06 -9.16 3.06
C CYS A 12 17.21 -8.90 4.05
N GLY A 13 16.93 -8.74 5.34
CA GLY A 13 17.91 -8.49 6.40
C GLY A 13 18.13 -7.02 6.77
N SER A 14 17.72 -6.07 5.92
CA SER A 14 17.77 -4.63 6.22
C SER A 14 16.56 -4.17 7.07
N ASN A 15 16.54 -2.89 7.45
CA ASN A 15 15.40 -2.23 8.09
C ASN A 15 14.82 -1.16 7.17
N GLY A 16 13.50 -0.96 7.20
CA GLY A 16 12.87 0.16 6.51
C GLY A 16 12.62 -0.03 5.02
N CYS A 17 12.77 -1.24 4.49
CA CYS A 17 12.48 -1.50 3.09
C CYS A 17 10.99 -1.29 2.79
N ILE A 18 10.66 -0.70 1.64
CA ILE A 18 9.28 -0.52 1.17
C ILE A 18 8.41 -1.80 1.25
N GLN A 19 8.99 -2.97 0.96
CA GLN A 19 8.28 -4.25 1.01
C GLN A 19 7.87 -4.68 2.42
N ALA A 20 8.55 -4.18 3.45
CA ALA A 20 8.23 -4.42 4.86
C ALA A 20 6.96 -3.68 5.33
N TYR A 21 6.34 -2.88 4.45
CA TYR A 21 5.13 -2.11 4.72
C TYR A 21 4.01 -2.34 3.72
N SER A 22 4.34 -2.68 2.47
CA SER A 22 3.38 -2.64 1.36
C SER A 22 3.21 -3.95 0.60
N SER A 23 3.94 -5.01 0.97
CA SER A 23 3.72 -6.31 0.37
C SER A 23 2.38 -6.89 0.83
N ILE A 24 1.74 -7.68 -0.04
CA ILE A 24 0.48 -8.39 0.28
C ILE A 24 0.61 -9.15 1.60
N HIS A 25 1.71 -9.89 1.78
CA HIS A 25 1.97 -10.63 3.00
C HIS A 25 1.99 -9.74 4.25
N VAL A 26 2.63 -8.56 4.18
CA VAL A 26 2.66 -7.62 5.30
C VAL A 26 1.27 -7.04 5.56
N ILE A 27 0.54 -6.63 4.53
CA ILE A 27 -0.83 -6.10 4.68
C ILE A 27 -1.73 -7.14 5.36
N THR A 28 -1.70 -8.39 4.89
CA THR A 28 -2.48 -9.48 5.48
C THR A 28 -2.08 -9.76 6.92
N THR A 29 -0.78 -9.77 7.22
CA THR A 29 -0.28 -10.01 8.59
C THR A 29 -0.64 -8.86 9.53
N ASP A 30 -0.58 -7.61 9.07
CA ASP A 30 -0.96 -6.44 9.85
C ASP A 30 -2.48 -6.49 10.19
N VAL A 31 -3.35 -6.85 9.23
CA VAL A 31 -4.79 -7.02 9.47
C VAL A 31 -5.04 -8.15 10.47
N ILE A 32 -4.47 -9.34 10.24
CA ILE A 32 -4.61 -10.50 11.16
C ILE A 32 -4.11 -10.12 12.56
N GLY A 33 -2.99 -9.41 12.65
CA GLY A 33 -2.42 -8.92 13.90
C GLY A 33 -3.37 -8.01 14.66
N SER A 34 -3.96 -7.01 13.98
CA SER A 34 -4.95 -6.11 14.58
C SER A 34 -6.21 -6.84 15.04
N LEU A 35 -6.74 -7.77 14.26
CA LEU A 35 -7.92 -8.56 14.67
C LEU A 35 -7.64 -9.43 15.90
N LYS A 36 -6.42 -9.97 16.03
CA LYS A 36 -5.98 -10.69 17.23
C LYS A 36 -5.84 -9.80 18.46
N GLN A 37 -5.74 -8.48 18.28
CA GLN A 37 -5.79 -7.48 19.35
C GLN A 37 -7.23 -6.94 19.56
N GLU A 38 -8.24 -7.69 19.10
CA GLU A 38 -9.66 -7.37 19.27
C GLU A 38 -10.10 -6.05 18.59
N GLU A 39 -9.36 -5.59 17.58
CA GLU A 39 -9.82 -4.50 16.72
C GLU A 39 -11.06 -4.93 15.91
N LYS A 40 -11.99 -4.00 15.72
CA LYS A 40 -13.26 -4.28 15.04
C LYS A 40 -13.08 -4.23 13.53
N SER A 41 -13.66 -5.21 12.84
CA SER A 41 -13.75 -5.24 11.38
C SER A 41 -14.93 -6.08 10.93
N ILE A 42 -15.50 -5.75 9.78
CA ILE A 42 -16.52 -6.56 9.13
C ILE A 42 -16.02 -7.96 8.70
N LEU A 43 -14.69 -8.15 8.67
CA LEU A 43 -14.09 -9.45 8.38
C LEU A 43 -14.46 -10.52 9.43
N LEU A 44 -14.69 -10.12 10.68
CA LEU A 44 -15.07 -11.04 11.77
C LEU A 44 -16.45 -11.66 11.55
N ASP A 45 -17.32 -11.01 10.79
CA ASP A 45 -18.66 -11.53 10.46
C ASP A 45 -18.65 -12.47 9.25
N ARG A 46 -17.53 -12.52 8.51
CA ARG A 46 -17.42 -13.19 7.20
C ARG A 46 -16.51 -14.41 7.23
N ILE A 47 -15.69 -14.54 8.27
CA ILE A 47 -14.60 -15.50 8.33
C ILE A 47 -14.57 -16.17 9.71
N ASP A 48 -14.62 -17.50 9.72
CA ASP A 48 -14.61 -18.31 10.95
C ASP A 48 -13.23 -18.38 11.60
N VAL A 49 -12.16 -18.34 10.79
CA VAL A 49 -10.76 -18.50 11.22
C VAL A 49 -9.95 -17.30 10.76
N ILE A 50 -9.53 -16.43 11.69
CA ILE A 50 -8.78 -15.20 11.39
C ILE A 50 -7.51 -15.49 10.57
N GLU A 51 -6.82 -16.60 10.84
CA GLU A 51 -5.62 -17.01 10.11
C GLU A 51 -5.88 -17.36 8.63
N SER A 52 -7.14 -17.55 8.24
CA SER A 52 -7.49 -17.87 6.85
C SER A 52 -7.75 -16.64 5.97
N ILE A 53 -7.73 -15.42 6.55
CA ILE A 53 -7.93 -14.16 5.83
C ILE A 53 -6.95 -14.05 4.65
N GLN A 54 -7.49 -13.88 3.44
CA GLN A 54 -6.71 -13.62 2.23
C GLN A 54 -6.73 -12.14 1.85
N PHE A 55 -5.80 -11.76 0.98
CA PHE A 55 -5.71 -10.37 0.50
C PHE A 55 -6.98 -9.89 -0.22
N ASP A 56 -7.66 -10.77 -0.93
CA ASP A 56 -8.92 -10.45 -1.62
C ASP A 56 -10.04 -10.11 -0.64
N ASP A 57 -10.07 -10.75 0.54
CA ASP A 57 -11.04 -10.45 1.59
C ASP A 57 -10.82 -9.05 2.15
N ILE A 58 -9.55 -8.69 2.39
CA ILE A 58 -9.14 -7.35 2.83
C ILE A 58 -9.55 -6.32 1.77
N CYS A 59 -9.32 -6.59 0.49
CA CYS A 59 -9.71 -5.67 -0.58
C CYS A 59 -11.23 -5.46 -0.65
N ARG A 60 -12.02 -6.52 -0.47
CA ARG A 60 -13.49 -6.41 -0.37
C ARG A 60 -13.89 -5.59 0.85
N ALA A 61 -13.25 -5.82 2.00
CA ALA A 61 -13.52 -5.06 3.21
C ALA A 61 -13.22 -3.56 3.05
N VAL A 62 -12.12 -3.21 2.36
CA VAL A 62 -11.84 -1.81 1.98
C VAL A 62 -12.96 -1.22 1.12
N ASN A 63 -13.47 -1.97 0.13
CA ASN A 63 -14.56 -1.50 -0.73
C ASN A 63 -15.90 -1.36 0.03
N ASP A 64 -16.09 -2.12 1.10
CA ASP A 64 -17.23 -2.04 2.02
C ASP A 64 -17.01 -1.03 3.16
N ILE A 65 -15.97 -0.18 3.06
CA ILE A 65 -15.68 0.92 3.99
C ILE A 65 -15.36 0.39 5.41
N ASP A 66 -14.67 -0.75 5.51
CA ASP A 66 -14.12 -1.25 6.77
C ASP A 66 -12.98 -0.35 7.26
N PRO A 67 -13.09 0.32 8.43
CA PRO A 67 -12.09 1.28 8.89
C PRO A 67 -10.70 0.66 9.09
N LEU A 68 -10.63 -0.55 9.68
CA LEU A 68 -9.35 -1.23 9.94
C LEU A 68 -8.62 -1.55 8.64
N CYS A 69 -9.30 -2.19 7.69
CA CYS A 69 -8.71 -2.55 6.41
C CYS A 69 -8.35 -1.31 5.60
N PHE A 70 -9.18 -0.26 5.65
CA PHE A 70 -8.90 1.02 5.00
C PHE A 70 -7.61 1.64 5.53
N ASP A 71 -7.45 1.77 6.84
CA ASP A 71 -6.29 2.40 7.46
C ASP A 71 -4.98 1.64 7.16
N ILE A 72 -5.02 0.31 7.19
CA ILE A 72 -3.85 -0.52 6.88
C ILE A 72 -3.50 -0.41 5.39
N MET A 73 -4.50 -0.46 4.51
CA MET A 73 -4.30 -0.33 3.06
C MET A 73 -3.78 1.06 2.68
N GLU A 74 -4.32 2.12 3.28
CA GLU A 74 -3.87 3.50 3.06
C GLU A 74 -2.42 3.68 3.53
N ARG A 75 -2.06 3.14 4.70
CA ARG A 75 -0.68 3.19 5.21
C ARG A 75 0.30 2.47 4.28
N ALA A 76 -0.07 1.29 3.79
CA ALA A 76 0.72 0.56 2.81
C ALA A 76 0.91 1.37 1.52
N ALA A 77 -0.17 1.94 0.98
CA ALA A 77 -0.15 2.79 -0.20
C ALA A 77 0.71 4.05 0.01
N HIS A 78 0.68 4.64 1.20
CA HIS A 78 1.50 5.81 1.54
C HIS A 78 2.99 5.50 1.45
N TYR A 79 3.46 4.39 2.05
CA TYR A 79 4.85 3.95 1.92
C TYR A 79 5.23 3.64 0.48
N THR A 80 4.32 3.04 -0.29
CA THR A 80 4.52 2.80 -1.72
C THR A 80 4.67 4.11 -2.50
N GLY A 81 3.83 5.11 -2.23
CA GLY A 81 3.90 6.43 -2.84
C GLY A 81 5.20 7.17 -2.52
N ILE A 82 5.73 7.04 -1.29
CA ILE A 82 7.06 7.55 -0.93
C ILE A 82 8.13 6.91 -1.81
N GLY A 83 8.17 5.58 -1.90
CA GLY A 83 9.15 4.89 -2.73
C GLY A 83 9.03 5.25 -4.22
N LEU A 84 7.81 5.38 -4.72
CA LEU A 84 7.55 5.79 -6.10
C LEU A 84 8.02 7.22 -6.38
N SER A 85 7.81 8.17 -5.45
CA SER A 85 8.32 9.53 -5.59
C SER A 85 9.84 9.58 -5.75
N ASN A 86 10.57 8.71 -5.06
CA ASN A 86 12.02 8.62 -5.21
C ASN A 86 12.40 8.17 -6.62
N LEU A 87 11.69 7.17 -7.16
CA LEU A 87 11.92 6.70 -8.54
C LEU A 87 11.56 7.78 -9.57
N MET A 88 10.45 8.49 -9.37
CA MET A 88 10.04 9.61 -10.23
C MET A 88 11.12 10.69 -10.31
N ASN A 89 11.67 11.09 -9.15
CA ASN A 89 12.68 12.14 -9.09
C ASN A 89 14.02 11.73 -9.73
N ILE A 90 14.38 10.44 -9.67
CA ILE A 90 15.63 9.93 -10.24
C ILE A 90 15.50 9.68 -11.74
N LEU A 91 14.39 9.09 -12.17
CA LEU A 91 14.24 8.57 -13.52
C LEU A 91 13.52 9.53 -14.47
N GLN A 92 12.80 10.52 -13.94
CA GLN A 92 11.95 11.46 -14.70
C GLN A 92 11.10 10.75 -15.77
N PRO A 93 10.28 9.75 -15.38
CA PRO A 93 9.53 8.95 -16.34
C PRO A 93 8.35 9.74 -16.91
N GLU A 94 8.05 9.53 -18.20
CA GLU A 94 6.83 10.06 -18.83
C GLU A 94 5.59 9.18 -18.54
N LEU A 95 5.80 7.88 -18.30
CA LEU A 95 4.75 6.90 -18.05
C LEU A 95 5.08 6.02 -16.84
N ILE A 96 4.11 5.89 -15.93
CA ILE A 96 4.13 4.93 -14.82
C ILE A 96 2.95 3.97 -14.96
N ILE A 97 3.26 2.68 -15.03
CA ILE A 97 2.27 1.61 -15.03
C ILE A 97 2.27 0.94 -13.67
N LEU A 98 1.18 1.09 -12.92
CA LEU A 98 0.99 0.43 -11.63
C LEU A 98 0.19 -0.86 -11.84
N ASN A 99 0.84 -2.00 -11.61
CA ASN A 99 0.25 -3.32 -11.79
C ASN A 99 0.30 -4.14 -10.49
N GLY A 100 -0.67 -5.06 -10.34
CA GLY A 100 -0.81 -5.96 -9.21
C GLY A 100 -2.21 -5.90 -8.58
N PRO A 101 -2.57 -6.90 -7.76
CA PRO A 101 -3.92 -7.01 -7.19
C PRO A 101 -4.32 -5.79 -6.35
N ALA A 102 -3.38 -5.22 -5.58
CA ALA A 102 -3.63 -4.02 -4.77
C ALA A 102 -4.15 -2.83 -5.61
N TYR A 103 -3.59 -2.62 -6.80
CA TYR A 103 -3.96 -1.53 -7.70
C TYR A 103 -5.24 -1.78 -8.52
N ARG A 104 -5.66 -3.05 -8.64
CA ARG A 104 -6.81 -3.45 -9.47
C ARG A 104 -8.08 -3.64 -8.66
N ILE A 105 -7.99 -4.28 -7.49
CA ILE A 105 -9.16 -4.68 -6.70
C ILE A 105 -9.69 -3.50 -5.88
N THR A 106 -8.78 -2.62 -5.42
CA THR A 106 -9.15 -1.40 -4.69
C THR A 106 -8.71 -0.17 -5.47
N VAL A 107 -9.63 0.78 -5.68
CA VAL A 107 -9.30 2.09 -6.26
C VAL A 107 -8.45 2.91 -5.29
N LEU A 108 -8.68 2.74 -3.97
CA LEU A 108 -7.97 3.40 -2.89
C LEU A 108 -6.45 3.32 -3.04
N PHE A 109 -5.90 2.10 -3.17
CA PHE A 109 -4.45 1.92 -3.18
C PHE A 109 -3.80 2.66 -4.35
N TYR A 110 -4.38 2.56 -5.55
CA TYR A 110 -3.91 3.27 -6.73
C TYR A 110 -3.95 4.81 -6.54
N ASP A 111 -5.06 5.34 -6.04
CA ASP A 111 -5.24 6.78 -5.87
C ASP A 111 -4.30 7.37 -4.81
N VAL A 112 -4.12 6.67 -3.69
CA VAL A 112 -3.21 7.10 -2.61
C VAL A 112 -1.77 7.05 -3.08
N VAL A 113 -1.33 5.96 -3.73
CA VAL A 113 0.04 5.87 -4.29
C VAL A 113 0.30 7.01 -5.25
N LYS A 114 -0.61 7.25 -6.20
CA LYS A 114 -0.49 8.33 -7.19
C LYS A 114 -0.43 9.70 -6.51
N LYS A 115 -1.35 9.99 -5.58
CA LYS A 115 -1.43 11.26 -4.86
C LYS A 115 -0.13 11.55 -4.10
N ILE A 116 0.36 10.59 -3.32
CA ILE A 116 1.57 10.76 -2.52
C ILE A 116 2.80 10.91 -3.43
N ALA A 117 2.91 10.09 -4.47
CA ALA A 117 4.04 10.16 -5.38
C ALA A 117 4.13 11.52 -6.10
N VAL A 118 3.02 11.98 -6.69
CA VAL A 118 2.95 13.26 -7.40
C VAL A 118 3.19 14.44 -6.45
N ASN A 119 2.52 14.47 -5.28
CA ASN A 119 2.68 15.58 -4.35
C ASN A 119 4.12 15.73 -3.87
N ARG A 120 4.81 14.61 -3.61
CA ARG A 120 6.21 14.62 -3.18
C ARG A 120 7.14 15.03 -4.32
N SER A 121 6.94 14.53 -5.53
CA SER A 121 7.78 14.90 -6.69
C SER A 121 7.63 16.36 -7.10
N LYS A 122 6.42 16.93 -6.99
CA LYS A 122 6.17 18.35 -7.27
C LYS A 122 6.94 19.34 -6.40
N ILE A 123 7.45 18.91 -5.24
CA ILE A 123 8.31 19.74 -4.39
C ILE A 123 9.63 20.05 -5.10
N LEU A 124 10.19 19.08 -5.82
CA LEU A 124 11.47 19.21 -6.54
C LEU A 124 11.28 19.56 -8.02
N SER A 125 10.17 19.11 -8.61
CA SER A 125 9.86 19.30 -10.03
C SER A 125 8.40 19.75 -10.17
N PRO A 126 8.09 21.04 -9.96
CA PRO A 126 6.71 21.55 -9.98
C PRO A 126 5.96 21.26 -11.28
N ASP A 127 6.69 21.25 -12.40
CA ASP A 127 6.17 21.04 -13.75
C ASP A 127 6.17 19.56 -14.17
N ILE A 128 6.34 18.62 -13.23
CA ILE A 128 6.37 17.20 -13.57
C ILE A 128 5.02 16.74 -14.14
N GLU A 129 5.04 16.30 -15.40
CA GLU A 129 3.92 15.67 -16.07
C GLU A 129 4.23 14.18 -16.25
N VAL A 130 3.43 13.33 -15.59
CA VAL A 130 3.56 11.88 -15.70
C VAL A 130 2.21 11.27 -15.97
N LEU A 131 2.13 10.47 -17.01
CA LEU A 131 0.96 9.66 -17.29
C LEU A 131 0.96 8.45 -16.35
N PHE A 132 -0.13 8.26 -15.62
CA PHE A 132 -0.34 7.05 -14.82
C PHE A 132 -1.35 6.14 -15.50
N SER A 133 -1.02 4.86 -15.59
CA SER A 133 -1.91 3.82 -16.08
C SER A 133 -1.97 2.64 -15.11
N ARG A 134 -3.08 1.89 -15.12
CA ARG A 134 -3.17 0.60 -14.46
C ARG A 134 -2.69 -0.48 -15.43
N GLY A 135 -1.85 -1.39 -14.97
CA GLY A 135 -1.48 -2.57 -15.76
C GLY A 135 -2.68 -3.47 -16.05
N LEU A 136 -2.62 -4.20 -17.17
CA LEU A 136 -3.58 -5.25 -17.53
C LEU A 136 -3.57 -6.38 -16.48
#